data_AF-A0A7J3TTR9-F1
#
_entry.id   AF-A0A7J3TTR9-F1
#
_cell.length_a   1.000
_cell.length_b   1.000
_cell.length_c   1.000
_cell.angle_alpha   90.00
_cell.angle_beta   90.00
_cell.angle_gamma   90.00
#
_symmetry.space_group_name_H-M   'P 1'
#
loop_
_entity.id
_entity.type
_entity.pdbx_description
1 polymer ?
#
loop_
_entity_poly.entity_id
_entity_poly.type
_entity_poly.pdbx_seq_one_letter_code
_entity_poly.pdbx_strand_id
1 'polypeptide(L)'
;MDGFSYGFGMSTFRDVIEQWAQFGVFDVLLPLLLVFVLVFAILEKINLFKNRGVNLVIALVLAFFAVTNPYVSVFFMYLFSNLAVGIAILLVMIVLLGVALKPEDKTWQWVFGIGGFVLLLIVLAKSGFFNYALGPGAWYWMQQNAAALILLIIVVGVVVFLVASVKNEEKEKK
;
A
#
# COMPACT_ATOMS: atom_id res chain seq x y z
N MET A 1 -18.69 35.96 -38.11
CA MET A 1 -17.37 35.41 -38.47
C MET A 1 -16.34 36.26 -37.76
N ASP A 2 -15.22 35.61 -37.40
CA ASP A 2 -14.02 36.20 -36.79
C ASP A 2 -14.08 36.38 -35.26
N GLY A 3 -13.26 35.72 -34.45
CA GLY A 3 -12.23 34.74 -34.75
C GLY A 3 -11.95 33.94 -33.48
N PHE A 4 -11.86 32.62 -33.62
CA PHE A 4 -11.27 31.74 -32.62
C PHE A 4 -9.81 32.15 -32.48
N SER A 5 -9.53 33.04 -31.53
CA SER A 5 -8.18 33.27 -31.04
C SER A 5 -7.75 31.99 -30.33
N TYR A 6 -7.17 31.07 -31.08
CA TYR A 6 -6.29 30.04 -30.55
C TYR A 6 -5.13 30.76 -29.88
N GLY A 7 -5.34 31.16 -28.63
CA GLY A 7 -4.28 31.57 -27.75
C GLY A 7 -3.35 30.39 -27.61
N PHE A 8 -2.30 30.36 -28.43
CA PHE A 8 -1.05 29.62 -28.19
C PHE A 8 -0.35 30.28 -26.97
N GLY A 9 -1.10 30.44 -25.88
CA GLY A 9 -0.72 31.15 -24.68
C GLY A 9 -0.33 30.12 -23.66
N MET A 10 0.97 29.80 -23.64
CA MET A 10 1.69 29.19 -22.53
C MET A 10 0.82 28.22 -21.71
N SER A 11 0.54 27.03 -22.24
CA SER A 11 -0.07 25.97 -21.43
C SER A 11 0.82 25.82 -20.21
N THR A 12 0.33 26.23 -19.05
CA THR A 12 1.10 26.10 -17.83
C THR A 12 1.39 24.61 -17.66
N PHE A 13 2.50 24.26 -17.00
CA PHE A 13 2.80 22.85 -16.74
C PHE A 13 1.59 22.13 -16.09
N ARG A 14 0.82 22.86 -15.28
CA ARG A 14 -0.44 22.43 -14.71
C ARG A 14 -1.49 22.05 -15.76
N ASP A 15 -1.70 22.86 -16.79
CA ASP A 15 -2.68 22.57 -17.85
C ASP A 15 -2.32 21.30 -18.62
N VAL A 16 -1.02 21.07 -18.86
CA VAL A 16 -0.53 19.83 -19.51
C VAL A 16 -0.80 18.61 -18.62
N ILE A 17 -0.51 18.72 -17.33
CA ILE A 17 -0.75 17.63 -16.37
C ILE A 17 -2.25 17.37 -16.19
N GLU A 18 -3.08 18.41 -16.12
CA GLU A 18 -4.54 18.28 -16.03
C GLU A 18 -5.10 17.62 -17.31
N GLN A 19 -4.57 17.98 -18.48
CA GLN A 19 -4.94 17.34 -19.74
C GLN A 19 -4.54 15.85 -19.77
N TRP A 20 -3.35 15.50 -19.29
CA TRP A 20 -2.92 14.09 -19.20
C TRP A 20 -3.75 13.29 -18.20
N ALA A 21 -4.13 13.91 -17.09
CA ALA A 21 -5.05 13.32 -16.12
C ALA A 21 -6.42 13.07 -16.74
N GLN A 22 -6.96 14.02 -17.50
CA GLN A 22 -8.24 13.86 -18.21
C GLN A 22 -8.19 12.76 -19.27
N PHE A 23 -7.05 12.57 -19.94
CA PHE A 23 -6.84 11.47 -20.87
C PHE A 23 -6.56 10.11 -20.20
N GLY A 24 -6.56 10.04 -18.87
CA GLY A 24 -6.29 8.80 -18.14
C GLY A 24 -4.85 8.30 -18.28
N VAL A 25 -3.91 9.17 -18.67
CA VAL A 25 -2.49 8.79 -18.85
C VAL A 25 -1.93 8.24 -17.53
N PHE A 26 -2.25 8.88 -16.40
CA PHE A 26 -1.77 8.45 -15.09
C PHE A 26 -2.43 7.16 -14.60
N ASP A 27 -3.65 6.86 -15.04
CA ASP A 27 -4.36 5.63 -14.68
C ASP A 27 -3.72 4.38 -15.31
N VAL A 28 -2.96 4.57 -16.39
CA VAL A 28 -2.23 3.51 -17.10
C VAL A 28 -0.75 3.54 -16.76
N LEU A 29 -0.12 4.72 -16.83
CA LEU A 29 1.33 4.88 -16.72
C LEU A 29 1.83 4.64 -15.30
N LEU A 30 1.09 5.09 -14.26
CA LEU A 30 1.53 4.88 -12.88
C LEU A 30 1.50 3.39 -12.49
N PRO A 31 0.40 2.63 -12.72
CA PRO A 31 0.42 1.19 -12.47
C PRO A 31 1.47 0.44 -13.29
N LEU A 32 1.67 0.83 -14.55
CA LEU A 32 2.68 0.22 -15.44
C LEU A 32 4.08 0.29 -14.84
N LEU A 33 4.51 1.50 -14.46
CA LEU A 33 5.86 1.72 -13.92
C LEU A 33 6.08 0.94 -12.62
N LEU A 34 5.04 0.81 -11.80
CA LEU A 34 5.14 0.08 -10.53
C LEU A 34 5.23 -1.42 -10.70
N VAL A 35 4.39 -2.01 -11.55
CA VAL A 35 4.52 -3.43 -11.88
C VAL A 35 5.88 -3.69 -12.51
N PHE A 36 6.32 -2.83 -13.42
CA PHE A 36 7.64 -2.92 -14.04
C PHE A 36 8.77 -2.94 -13.01
N VAL A 37 8.83 -1.94 -12.12
CA VAL A 37 9.89 -1.84 -11.10
C VAL A 37 9.85 -3.04 -10.15
N LEU A 38 8.66 -3.45 -9.71
CA LEU A 38 8.51 -4.55 -8.76
C LEU A 38 8.93 -5.90 -9.37
N VAL A 39 8.48 -6.20 -10.59
CA VAL A 39 8.89 -7.41 -11.31
C VAL A 39 10.38 -7.38 -11.62
N PHE A 40 10.90 -6.25 -12.11
CA PHE A 40 12.33 -6.11 -12.40
C PHE A 40 13.18 -6.32 -11.14
N ALA A 41 12.80 -5.70 -10.02
CA ALA A 41 13.50 -5.83 -8.75
C ALA A 41 13.47 -7.27 -8.22
N ILE A 42 12.34 -7.97 -8.36
CA ILE A 42 12.24 -9.39 -7.98
C ILE A 42 13.16 -10.24 -8.85
N LEU A 43 13.14 -10.07 -10.17
CA LEU A 43 13.98 -10.83 -11.11
C LEU A 43 15.48 -10.65 -10.83
N GLU A 44 15.90 -9.40 -10.55
CA GLU A 44 17.26 -9.09 -10.14
C GLU A 44 17.60 -9.71 -8.77
N LYS A 45 16.69 -9.60 -7.79
CA LYS A 45 16.93 -10.07 -6.43
C LYS A 45 17.09 -11.58 -6.34
N ILE A 46 16.29 -12.32 -7.09
CA ILE A 46 16.38 -13.79 -7.15
C ILE A 46 17.43 -14.27 -8.17
N ASN A 47 18.05 -13.34 -8.91
CA ASN A 47 19.06 -13.62 -9.93
C ASN A 47 18.58 -14.67 -10.95
N LEU A 48 17.31 -14.56 -11.37
CA LEU A 48 16.68 -15.56 -12.25
C LEU A 48 17.39 -15.63 -13.60
N PHE A 49 17.69 -14.46 -14.17
CA PHE A 49 18.50 -14.34 -15.36
C PHE A 49 19.77 -13.54 -15.03
N LYS A 50 20.92 -14.07 -15.45
CA LYS A 50 22.23 -13.44 -15.27
C LYS A 50 22.43 -12.18 -16.12
N ASN A 51 21.48 -11.85 -16.99
CA ASN A 51 21.54 -10.69 -17.87
C ASN A 51 20.45 -9.67 -17.48
N ARG A 52 20.91 -8.52 -16.98
CA ARG A 52 20.05 -7.40 -16.56
C ARG A 52 19.15 -6.87 -17.68
N GLY A 53 19.62 -6.88 -18.93
CA GLY A 53 18.83 -6.48 -20.09
C GLY A 53 17.64 -7.41 -20.34
N VAL A 54 17.83 -8.72 -20.12
CA VAL A 54 16.75 -9.71 -20.21
C VAL A 54 15.73 -9.50 -19.09
N ASN A 55 16.19 -9.28 -17.85
CA ASN A 55 15.32 -8.93 -16.72
C ASN A 55 14.46 -7.69 -17.02
N LEU A 56 15.06 -6.67 -17.62
CA LEU A 56 14.38 -5.42 -17.99
C LEU A 56 13.28 -5.67 -19.03
N VAL A 57 13.59 -6.36 -20.12
CA VAL A 57 12.62 -6.63 -21.19
C VAL A 57 11.46 -7.49 -20.66
N ILE A 58 11.75 -8.53 -19.89
CA ILE A 58 10.71 -9.40 -19.31
C ILE A 58 9.81 -8.61 -18.36
N ALA A 59 10.40 -7.82 -17.46
CA ALA A 59 9.63 -6.98 -16.55
C ALA A 59 8.73 -5.99 -17.29
N LEU A 60 9.23 -5.39 -18.37
CA LEU A 60 8.45 -4.45 -19.18
C LEU A 60 7.27 -5.14 -19.85
N VAL A 61 7.49 -6.29 -20.48
CA VAL A 61 6.43 -7.09 -21.10
C VAL A 61 5.38 -7.49 -20.08
N LEU A 62 5.79 -7.99 -18.91
CA LEU A 62 4.87 -8.37 -17.83
C LEU A 62 4.09 -7.17 -17.28
N ALA A 63 4.72 -6.00 -17.17
CA ALA A 63 4.03 -4.78 -16.77
C ALA A 63 2.95 -4.38 -17.77
N PHE A 64 3.24 -4.41 -19.07
CA PHE A 64 2.24 -4.15 -20.11
C PHE A 64 1.07 -5.14 -20.02
N PHE A 65 1.35 -6.44 -19.87
CA PHE A 65 0.29 -7.44 -19.67
C PHE A 65 -0.51 -7.23 -18.38
N ALA A 66 0.11 -6.75 -17.32
CA ALA A 66 -0.59 -6.49 -16.07
C ALA A 66 -1.57 -5.33 -16.21
N VAL A 67 -1.18 -4.26 -16.91
CA VAL A 67 -2.00 -3.05 -17.07
C VAL A 67 -3.16 -3.23 -18.04
N THR A 68 -3.09 -4.19 -18.98
CA THR A 68 -4.26 -4.53 -19.80
C THR A 68 -5.39 -5.13 -18.98
N ASN A 69 -5.12 -5.63 -17.78
CA ASN A 69 -6.14 -6.08 -16.85
C ASN A 69 -6.73 -4.89 -16.08
N PRO A 70 -8.01 -4.53 -16.28
CA PRO A 70 -8.64 -3.39 -15.61
C PRO A 70 -8.59 -3.49 -14.09
N TYR A 71 -8.63 -4.71 -13.54
CA TYR A 71 -8.58 -4.93 -12.09
C TYR A 71 -7.24 -4.50 -11.49
N VAL A 72 -6.13 -4.73 -12.21
CA VAL A 72 -4.80 -4.35 -11.75
C VAL A 72 -4.68 -2.82 -11.72
N SER A 73 -5.10 -2.16 -12.80
CA SER A 73 -5.06 -0.70 -12.91
C SER A 73 -5.94 -0.04 -11.84
N VAL A 74 -7.17 -0.54 -11.63
CA VAL A 74 -8.08 -0.03 -10.59
C VAL A 74 -7.54 -0.27 -9.18
N PHE A 75 -7.00 -1.47 -8.90
CA PHE A 75 -6.38 -1.78 -7.62
C PHE A 75 -5.24 -0.82 -7.31
N PHE A 76 -4.34 -0.59 -8.27
CA PHE A 76 -3.21 0.33 -8.08
C PHE A 76 -3.66 1.78 -7.99
N MET A 77 -4.65 2.22 -8.75
CA MET A 77 -5.23 3.56 -8.61
C MET A 77 -5.71 3.82 -7.17
N TYR A 78 -6.48 2.89 -6.61
CA TYR A 78 -6.93 3.01 -5.22
C TYR A 78 -5.78 2.84 -4.22
N LEU A 79 -4.85 1.92 -4.48
CA LEU A 79 -3.70 1.70 -3.61
C LEU A 79 -2.83 2.97 -3.54
N PHE A 80 -2.48 3.59 -4.67
CA PHE A 80 -1.63 4.80 -4.69
C PHE A 80 -2.32 6.03 -4.17
N SER A 81 -3.59 6.24 -4.51
CA SER A 81 -4.36 7.36 -3.95
C SER A 81 -4.38 7.27 -2.41
N ASN A 82 -4.66 6.09 -1.88
CA ASN A 82 -4.68 5.87 -0.43
C ASN A 82 -3.27 5.84 0.20
N LEU A 83 -2.25 5.31 -0.49
CA LEU A 83 -0.86 5.31 -0.02
C LEU A 83 -0.28 6.72 0.01
N ALA A 84 -0.56 7.57 -1.00
CA ALA A 84 -0.09 8.94 -1.03
C ALA A 84 -0.65 9.73 0.16
N VAL A 85 -1.95 9.59 0.44
CA VAL A 85 -2.58 10.15 1.64
C VAL A 85 -2.00 9.53 2.91
N GLY A 86 -1.80 8.21 2.95
CA GLY A 86 -1.22 7.51 4.09
C GLY A 86 0.22 7.92 4.40
N ILE A 87 1.05 8.12 3.36
CA ILE A 87 2.42 8.63 3.45
C ILE A 87 2.40 10.09 3.91
N ALA A 88 1.51 10.93 3.38
CA ALA A 88 1.35 12.30 3.85
C ALA A 88 0.96 12.34 5.34
N ILE A 89 0.03 11.48 5.78
CA ILE A 89 -0.34 11.34 7.19
C ILE A 89 0.86 10.84 8.02
N LEU A 90 1.60 9.82 7.55
CA LEU A 90 2.81 9.35 8.21
C LEU A 90 3.85 10.46 8.35
N LEU A 91 4.08 11.24 7.30
CA LEU A 91 5.00 12.38 7.34
C LEU A 91 4.55 13.41 8.37
N VAL A 92 3.26 13.76 8.40
CA VAL A 92 2.70 14.66 9.42
C VAL A 92 2.88 14.07 10.82
N MET A 93 2.63 12.78 11.03
CA MET A 93 2.87 12.12 12.32
C MET A 93 4.35 12.10 12.70
N ILE A 94 5.27 11.84 11.76
CA ILE A 94 6.72 11.89 12.01
C ILE A 94 7.13 13.29 12.43
N VAL A 95 6.60 14.33 11.79
CA VAL A 95 6.89 15.72 12.16
C VAL A 95 6.35 16.03 13.56
N LEU A 96 5.10 15.69 13.84
CA LEU A 96 4.47 15.99 15.14
C LEU A 96 5.09 15.19 16.29
N LEU A 97 5.29 13.88 16.09
CA LEU A 97 5.88 13.00 17.09
C LEU A 97 7.38 13.22 17.21
N GLY A 98 8.09 13.51 16.13
CA GLY A 98 9.55 13.74 16.14
C GLY A 98 9.94 15.03 16.84
N VAL A 99 9.02 15.98 16.93
CA VAL A 99 9.14 17.16 17.80
C VAL A 99 8.82 16.80 19.26
N ALA A 100 7.91 15.84 19.51
CA ALA A 100 7.41 15.51 20.85
C ALA A 100 8.18 14.40 21.58
N LEU A 101 8.84 13.47 20.87
CA LEU A 101 9.49 12.28 21.42
C LEU A 101 10.90 12.14 20.86
N LYS A 102 11.83 11.68 21.70
CA LYS A 102 13.22 11.44 21.28
C LYS A 102 13.32 10.11 20.52
N PRO A 103 14.06 10.04 19.40
CA PRO A 103 14.16 8.84 18.56
C PRO A 103 14.73 7.58 19.23
N GLU A 104 15.36 7.71 20.40
CA GLU A 104 16.10 6.65 21.07
C GLU A 104 15.26 5.77 22.01
N ASP A 105 14.01 6.16 22.30
CA ASP A 105 13.16 5.39 23.21
C ASP A 105 12.53 4.17 22.51
N LYS A 106 12.51 3.02 23.19
CA LYS A 106 11.85 1.79 22.71
C LYS A 106 10.40 2.05 22.30
N THR A 107 9.71 2.97 22.99
CA THR A 107 8.37 3.46 22.67
C THR A 107 8.24 4.01 21.26
N TRP A 108 9.27 4.69 20.75
CA TRP A 108 9.32 5.22 19.37
C TRP A 108 9.19 4.10 18.34
N GLN A 109 9.96 3.02 18.49
CA GLN A 109 9.92 1.87 17.58
C GLN A 109 8.55 1.18 17.58
N TRP A 110 7.91 1.07 18.74
CA TRP A 110 6.58 0.48 18.86
C TRP A 110 5.49 1.37 18.24
N VAL A 111 5.54 2.68 18.46
CA VAL A 111 4.56 3.63 17.90
C VAL A 111 4.65 3.67 16.37
N PHE A 112 5.86 3.71 15.80
CA PHE A 112 6.02 3.70 14.34
C PHE A 112 5.76 2.33 13.71
N GLY A 113 6.15 1.24 14.39
CA GLY A 113 5.87 -0.12 13.92
C GLY A 113 4.37 -0.43 13.90
N ILE A 114 3.69 -0.22 15.03
CA ILE A 114 2.23 -0.46 15.13
C ILE A 114 1.47 0.57 14.31
N GLY A 115 1.80 1.86 14.42
CA GLY A 115 1.12 2.92 13.68
C GLY A 115 1.25 2.77 12.17
N GLY A 116 2.45 2.44 11.68
CA GLY A 116 2.70 2.13 10.28
C GLY A 116 1.94 0.90 9.80
N PHE A 117 1.90 -0.16 10.62
CA PHE A 117 1.16 -1.37 10.30
C PHE A 117 -0.37 -1.14 10.27
N VAL A 118 -0.92 -0.40 11.23
CA VAL A 118 -2.34 -0.04 11.25
C VAL A 118 -2.70 0.82 10.04
N LEU A 119 -1.87 1.80 9.69
CA LEU A 119 -2.07 2.61 8.49
C LEU A 119 -2.02 1.78 7.21
N LEU A 120 -1.08 0.84 7.11
CA LEU A 120 -1.01 -0.11 5.99
C LEU A 120 -2.32 -0.90 5.88
N LEU A 121 -2.85 -1.43 6.99
CA LEU A 121 -4.12 -2.16 6.99
C LEU A 121 -5.31 -1.28 6.57
N ILE A 122 -5.35 -0.02 7.00
CA ILE A 122 -6.39 0.94 6.59
C ILE A 122 -6.32 1.21 5.08
N VAL A 123 -5.11 1.42 4.55
CA VAL A 123 -4.90 1.65 3.11
C VAL A 123 -5.34 0.43 2.30
N LEU A 124 -4.99 -0.78 2.73
CA LEU A 124 -5.41 -2.03 2.08
C LEU A 124 -6.93 -2.26 2.19
N ALA A 125 -7.53 -1.93 3.33
CA ALA A 125 -8.98 -1.99 3.52
C ALA A 125 -9.73 -1.06 2.56
N LYS A 126 -9.23 0.17 2.39
CA LYS A 126 -9.83 1.17 1.49
C LYS A 126 -9.52 0.93 0.01
N SER A 127 -8.43 0.24 -0.31
CA SER A 127 -8.09 -0.07 -1.72
C SER A 127 -8.94 -1.19 -2.33
N GLY A 128 -9.81 -1.80 -1.54
CA GLY A 128 -10.58 -2.96 -1.96
C GLY A 128 -9.77 -4.25 -1.99
N PHE A 129 -8.51 -4.24 -1.54
CA PHE A 129 -7.63 -5.42 -1.51
C PHE A 129 -8.33 -6.65 -0.93
N PHE A 130 -8.96 -6.50 0.24
CA PHE A 130 -9.61 -7.62 0.92
C PHE A 130 -10.89 -8.11 0.23
N ASN A 131 -11.61 -7.24 -0.51
CA ASN A 131 -12.72 -7.68 -1.36
C ASN A 131 -12.23 -8.62 -2.46
N TYR A 132 -11.07 -8.36 -3.03
CA TYR A 132 -10.48 -9.21 -4.07
C TYR A 132 -9.79 -10.45 -3.50
N ALA A 133 -9.04 -10.31 -2.41
CA ALA A 133 -8.25 -11.39 -1.82
C ALA A 133 -9.12 -12.43 -1.09
N LEU A 134 -10.20 -11.99 -0.42
CA LEU A 134 -11.05 -12.85 0.40
C LEU A 134 -12.44 -13.08 -0.22
N GLY A 135 -12.80 -12.28 -1.22
CA GLY A 135 -14.13 -12.25 -1.84
C GLY A 135 -15.07 -11.22 -1.16
N PRO A 136 -16.04 -10.64 -1.91
CA PRO A 136 -16.89 -9.56 -1.41
C PRO A 136 -17.73 -9.97 -0.19
N GLY A 137 -18.24 -11.20 -0.18
CA GLY A 137 -19.06 -11.72 0.92
C GLY A 137 -18.27 -11.92 2.21
N ALA A 138 -17.05 -12.46 2.12
CA ALA A 138 -16.20 -12.68 3.28
C ALA A 138 -15.73 -11.35 3.88
N TRP A 139 -15.33 -10.38 3.04
CA TRP A 139 -14.92 -9.06 3.50
C TRP A 139 -16.08 -8.29 4.15
N TYR A 140 -17.27 -8.31 3.54
CA TYR A 140 -18.45 -7.70 4.12
C TYR A 140 -18.82 -8.33 5.48
N TRP A 141 -18.78 -9.66 5.57
CA TRP A 141 -18.99 -10.37 6.83
C TRP A 141 -17.95 -9.98 7.90
N MET A 142 -16.67 -9.86 7.53
CA MET A 142 -15.62 -9.40 8.46
C MET A 142 -15.85 -7.96 8.94
N GLN A 143 -16.32 -7.07 8.07
CA GLN A 143 -16.63 -5.68 8.46
C GLN A 143 -17.79 -5.62 9.45
N GLN A 144 -18.86 -6.38 9.21
CA GLN A 144 -20.01 -6.45 10.10
C GLN A 144 -19.67 -7.08 11.46
N ASN A 145 -18.71 -8.01 11.47
CA ASN A 145 -18.29 -8.72 12.67
C ASN A 145 -16.95 -8.21 13.22
N ALA A 146 -16.47 -7.03 12.80
CA ALA A 146 -15.15 -6.53 13.17
C ALA A 146 -14.99 -6.42 14.70
N ALA A 147 -16.01 -5.94 15.40
CA ALA A 147 -16.01 -5.87 16.87
C ALA A 147 -15.90 -7.27 17.52
N ALA A 148 -16.64 -8.26 17.00
CA ALA A 148 -16.60 -9.64 17.48
C ALA A 148 -15.25 -10.31 17.18
N LEU A 149 -14.65 -10.03 16.02
CA LEU A 149 -13.32 -10.53 15.65
C LEU A 149 -12.21 -9.93 16.52
N ILE A 150 -12.29 -8.62 16.83
CA ILE A 150 -11.35 -7.98 17.77
C ILE A 150 -11.48 -8.60 19.16
N LEU A 151 -12.71 -8.78 19.64
CA LEU A 151 -12.98 -9.46 20.92
C LEU A 151 -12.43 -10.88 20.93
N LEU A 152 -12.61 -11.63 19.85
CA LEU A 152 -12.10 -12.99 19.71
C LEU A 152 -10.56 -13.02 19.72
N ILE A 153 -9.89 -12.10 19.02
CA ILE A 153 -8.42 -11.97 19.06
C ILE A 153 -7.93 -11.67 20.48
N ILE A 154 -8.61 -10.76 21.20
CA ILE A 154 -8.27 -10.43 22.59
C ILE A 154 -8.42 -11.66 23.48
N VAL A 155 -9.56 -12.36 23.39
CA VAL A 155 -9.82 -13.55 24.21
C VAL A 155 -8.81 -14.66 23.93
N VAL A 156 -8.55 -14.96 22.65
CA VAL A 156 -7.53 -15.95 22.25
C VAL A 156 -6.15 -15.52 22.73
N GLY A 157 -5.80 -14.24 22.59
CA GLY A 157 -4.55 -13.68 23.08
C GLY A 157 -4.37 -13.86 24.59
N VAL A 158 -5.42 -13.58 25.36
CA VAL A 158 -5.43 -13.79 26.82
C VAL A 158 -5.28 -15.27 27.17
N VAL A 159 -6.00 -16.17 26.50
CA VAL A 159 -5.88 -17.62 26.74
C VAL A 159 -4.48 -18.11 26.42
N VAL A 160 -3.92 -17.73 25.26
CA VAL A 160 -2.54 -18.08 24.89
C VAL A 160 -1.54 -17.53 25.90
N PHE A 161 -1.73 -16.30 26.36
CA PHE A 161 -0.88 -15.69 27.39
C PHE A 161 -0.96 -16.43 28.74
N LEU A 162 -2.16 -16.81 29.17
CA LEU A 162 -2.36 -17.58 30.41
C LEU A 162 -1.70 -18.96 30.31
N VAL A 163 -1.90 -19.67 29.19
CA VAL A 163 -1.28 -20.98 28.95
C VAL A 163 0.23 -20.88 28.89
N ALA A 164 0.77 -19.84 28.24
CA ALA A 164 2.21 -19.61 28.19
C ALA A 164 2.79 -19.25 29.56
N SER A 165 2.06 -18.50 30.38
CA SER A 165 2.48 -18.12 31.74
C SER A 165 2.56 -19.34 32.66
N VAL A 166 1.56 -20.24 32.63
CA VAL A 166 1.57 -21.49 33.39
C VAL A 166 2.78 -22.38 33.01
N LYS A 167 3.12 -22.42 31.71
CA LYS A 167 4.25 -23.22 31.22
C LYS A 167 5.62 -22.66 31.61
N ASN A 168 5.72 -21.36 31.87
CA ASN A 168 6.96 -20.73 32.32
C ASN A 168 7.19 -20.96 33.82
N GLU A 169 6.13 -20.96 34.64
CA GLU A 169 6.25 -21.29 36.07
C GLU A 169 6.69 -22.75 36.32
N GLU A 170 6.30 -23.70 35.46
CA GLU A 170 6.78 -25.09 35.54
C GLU A 170 8.26 -25.26 35.15
N LYS A 171 8.82 -24.33 34.37
CA LYS A 171 10.23 -24.35 33.96
C LYS A 171 11.16 -23.71 34.99
N GLU A 172 10.69 -22.73 35.76
CA GLU A 172 11.48 -22.13 36.85
C GLU A 172 11.52 -22.99 38.12
N LYS A 173 10.61 -23.97 38.24
CA LYS A 173 10.56 -24.93 39.37
C LYS A 173 11.35 -26.23 39.15
N LYS A 174 12.06 -26.38 38.02
CA LYS A 174 12.97 -27.50 37.73
C LYS A 174 14.41 -27.03 37.65
#